data_AF-A0A6L5I1K0-F1
#
_entry.id   AF-A0A6L5I1K0-F1
#
_cell.length_a   1.000
_cell.length_b   1.000
_cell.length_c   1.000
_cell.angle_alpha   90.00
_cell.angle_beta   90.00
_cell.angle_gamma   90.00
#
_symmetry.space_group_name_H-M   'P 1'
#
loop_
_entity.id
_entity.type
_entity.pdbx_description
1 polymer ?
#
loop_
_entity_poly.entity_id
_entity_poly.type
_entity_poly.pdbx_seq_one_letter_code
_entity_poly.pdbx_strand_id
1 'polypeptide(L)'
;MDKIVPDPPLDAFHTSAHRGTLLFATHPGIPARDALEHVSLLLKGAELNADDVSAHLSGLEAEQLWNVIHSMEMARALVDSLLTD
;
A
#
# COMPACT_ATOMS: atom_id res chain seq x y z
N MET A 1 -17.77 -33.33 30.38
CA MET A 1 -18.54 -32.35 29.58
C MET A 1 -17.81 -32.23 28.27
N ASP A 2 -18.22 -33.03 27.28
CA ASP A 2 -17.58 -32.96 25.97
C ASP A 2 -18.00 -31.65 25.32
N LYS A 3 -17.02 -30.81 24.99
CA LYS A 3 -17.26 -29.53 24.33
C LYS A 3 -18.00 -29.81 23.02
N ILE A 4 -19.22 -29.26 22.90
CA ILE A 4 -20.12 -29.38 21.73
C ILE A 4 -19.49 -28.78 20.47
N VAL A 5 -18.55 -27.84 20.62
CA VAL A 5 -17.91 -27.14 19.52
C VAL A 5 -16.40 -27.32 19.65
N PRO A 6 -15.74 -27.93 18.65
CA PRO A 6 -14.29 -27.95 18.56
C PRO A 6 -13.77 -26.50 18.53
N ASP A 7 -12.75 -26.20 19.32
CA ASP A 7 -12.08 -24.91 19.25
C ASP A 7 -11.58 -24.70 17.79
N PRO A 8 -11.80 -23.53 17.18
CA PRO A 8 -11.44 -23.29 15.79
C PRO A 8 -9.92 -23.47 15.61
N PRO A 9 -9.47 -24.06 14.50
CA PRO A 9 -8.05 -24.27 14.28
C PRO A 9 -7.34 -22.91 14.25
N LEU A 10 -6.43 -22.69 15.20
CA LEU A 10 -5.60 -21.49 15.28
C LEU A 10 -4.67 -21.34 14.05
N ASP A 11 -4.56 -22.39 13.23
CA ASP A 11 -3.87 -22.40 11.92
C ASP A 11 -4.68 -21.74 10.79
N ALA A 12 -5.97 -21.41 10.98
CA ALA A 12 -6.77 -20.77 9.93
C ALA A 12 -6.30 -19.32 9.62
N PHE A 13 -5.56 -18.71 10.52
CA PHE A 13 -4.91 -17.41 10.31
C PHE A 13 -3.41 -17.60 10.14
N HIS A 14 -3.00 -18.32 9.09
CA HIS A 14 -1.67 -18.15 8.53
C HIS A 14 -1.50 -16.76 7.89
N THR A 15 -1.77 -15.69 8.64
CA THR A 15 -1.13 -14.40 8.40
C THR A 15 0.28 -14.50 8.96
N SER A 16 1.11 -15.34 8.34
CA SER A 16 2.53 -15.06 8.35
C SER A 16 2.65 -13.68 7.72
N ALA A 17 3.12 -12.69 8.47
CA ALA A 17 3.68 -11.50 7.85
C ALA A 17 4.61 -12.01 6.75
N HIS A 18 4.33 -11.64 5.50
CA HIS A 18 5.13 -12.09 4.37
C HIS A 18 6.55 -11.63 4.68
N ARG A 19 7.45 -12.57 4.99
CA ARG A 19 8.77 -12.30 5.54
C ARG A 19 9.60 -11.60 4.48
N GLY A 20 9.42 -10.28 4.39
CA GLY A 20 10.17 -9.37 3.54
C GLY A 20 10.51 -9.95 2.17
N THR A 21 9.55 -10.56 1.47
CA THR A 21 9.72 -10.74 0.03
C THR A 21 9.80 -9.32 -0.47
N LEU A 22 11.01 -8.87 -0.80
CA LEU A 22 11.24 -7.61 -1.48
C LEU A 22 10.42 -7.74 -2.77
N LEU A 23 9.20 -7.20 -2.77
CA LEU A 23 8.30 -7.20 -3.93
C LEU A 23 9.00 -6.51 -5.12
N PHE A 24 10.01 -5.71 -4.80
CA PHE A 24 10.94 -5.04 -5.66
C PHE A 24 12.34 -5.18 -5.02
N ALA A 25 13.19 -6.05 -5.55
CA ALA A 25 14.61 -5.94 -5.27
C ALA A 25 15.12 -4.72 -6.04
N THR A 26 15.63 -3.70 -5.34
CA THR A 26 16.32 -2.60 -6.01
C THR A 26 17.49 -3.21 -6.78
N HIS A 27 17.59 -2.88 -8.07
CA HIS A 27 18.77 -3.23 -8.84
C HIS A 27 19.99 -2.73 -8.05
N PRO A 28 21.01 -3.56 -7.75
CA PRO A 28 22.09 -3.18 -6.84
C PRO A 28 22.91 -1.98 -7.33
N GLY A 29 22.74 -1.57 -8.60
CA GLY A 29 23.29 -0.32 -9.15
C GLY A 29 22.46 0.94 -8.91
N ILE A 30 21.26 0.85 -8.31
CA ILE A 30 20.39 2.00 -8.03
C ILE A 30 20.42 2.28 -6.53
N PRO A 31 20.90 3.47 -6.10
CA PRO A 31 20.86 3.87 -4.70
C PRO A 31 19.43 3.84 -4.15
N ALA A 32 19.29 3.42 -2.88
CA ALA A 32 17.97 3.33 -2.24
C ALA A 32 17.26 4.70 -2.18
N ARG A 33 18.02 5.79 -1.97
CA ARG A 33 17.51 7.17 -2.02
C ARG A 33 16.89 7.47 -3.38
N ASP A 34 17.63 7.30 -4.47
CA ASP A 34 17.17 7.56 -5.83
C ASP A 34 15.91 6.71 -6.16
N ALA A 35 15.88 5.45 -5.74
CA ALA A 35 14.71 4.60 -5.89
C ALA A 35 13.48 5.14 -5.13
N LEU A 36 13.67 5.60 -3.89
CA LEU A 36 12.60 6.19 -3.08
C LEU A 36 12.11 7.53 -3.67
N GLU A 37 13.00 8.36 -4.21
CA GLU A 37 12.63 9.60 -4.91
C GLU A 37 11.76 9.29 -6.13
N HIS A 38 12.12 8.27 -6.92
CA HIS A 38 11.29 7.80 -8.03
C HIS A 38 9.94 7.25 -7.58
N VAL A 39 9.89 6.49 -6.48
CA VAL A 39 8.62 5.99 -5.92
C VAL A 39 7.72 7.14 -5.48
N SER A 40 8.26 8.17 -4.82
CA SER A 40 7.48 9.36 -4.43
C SER A 40 6.88 10.06 -5.65
N LEU A 41 7.66 10.22 -6.73
CA LEU A 41 7.17 10.79 -7.99
C LEU A 41 6.09 9.94 -8.65
N LEU A 42 6.23 8.60 -8.65
CA LEU A 42 5.22 7.69 -9.20
C LEU A 42 3.91 7.76 -8.40
N LEU A 43 3.99 7.77 -7.07
CA LEU A 43 2.83 7.93 -6.19
C LEU A 43 2.14 9.28 -6.45
N LYS A 44 2.91 10.36 -6.58
CA LYS A 44 2.36 11.68 -6.93
C LYS A 44 1.63 11.70 -8.26
N GLY A 45 2.22 11.09 -9.30
CA GLY A 45 1.58 10.98 -10.61
C GLY A 45 0.30 10.15 -10.57
N ALA A 46 0.32 9.06 -9.79
CA ALA A 46 -0.85 8.21 -9.64
C ALA A 46 -1.96 8.89 -8.81
N GLU A 47 -1.63 9.68 -7.78
CA GLU A 47 -2.60 10.53 -7.04
C GLU A 47 -3.30 11.50 -8.00
N LEU A 48 -2.55 12.23 -8.83
CA LEU A 48 -3.11 13.20 -9.78
C LEU A 48 -4.04 12.52 -10.80
N ASN A 49 -3.62 11.39 -11.36
CA ASN A 49 -4.46 10.64 -12.30
C ASN A 49 -5.74 10.11 -11.64
N ALA A 50 -5.63 9.63 -10.40
CA ALA A 50 -6.79 9.13 -9.67
C ALA A 50 -7.75 10.26 -9.26
N ASP A 51 -7.23 11.45 -8.91
CA ASP A 51 -8.02 12.64 -8.64
C ASP A 51 -8.80 13.08 -9.88
N ASP A 52 -8.14 13.15 -11.04
CA ASP A 52 -8.77 13.43 -12.33
C ASP A 52 -9.88 12.42 -12.67
N VAL A 53 -9.65 11.12 -12.44
CA VAL A 53 -10.67 10.08 -12.63
C VAL A 53 -11.82 10.25 -11.65
N SER A 54 -11.53 10.57 -10.38
CA SER A 54 -12.53 10.74 -9.33
C SER A 54 -13.53 11.85 -9.64
N ALA A 55 -13.09 12.92 -10.33
CA ALA A 55 -13.95 14.02 -10.77
C ALA A 55 -15.07 13.58 -11.74
N HIS A 56 -14.92 12.40 -12.37
CA HIS A 56 -15.87 11.83 -13.32
C HIS A 56 -16.70 10.68 -12.74
N LEU A 57 -16.44 10.27 -11.49
CA LEU A 57 -17.16 9.20 -10.80
C LEU A 57 -18.19 9.76 -9.81
N SER A 58 -19.15 8.92 -9.43
CA SER A 58 -20.13 9.26 -8.39
C SER A 58 -20.56 8.00 -7.61
N GLY A 59 -21.12 8.20 -6.42
CA GLY A 59 -21.56 7.11 -5.56
C GLY A 59 -20.41 6.24 -5.05
N LEU A 60 -20.66 4.94 -4.93
CA LEU A 60 -19.73 4.00 -4.27
C LEU A 60 -18.35 3.92 -4.96
N GLU A 61 -18.29 4.01 -6.28
CA GLU A 61 -17.02 3.93 -7.02
C GLU A 61 -16.12 5.13 -6.71
N ALA A 62 -16.71 6.32 -6.56
CA ALA A 62 -15.98 7.52 -6.14
C ALA A 62 -15.46 7.38 -4.69
N GLU A 63 -16.28 6.85 -3.77
CA GLU A 63 -15.86 6.62 -2.39
C GLU A 63 -14.73 5.58 -2.29
N GLN A 64 -14.81 4.50 -3.08
CA GLN A 64 -13.75 3.49 -3.15
C GLN A 64 -12.46 4.08 -3.70
N LEU A 65 -12.53 4.86 -4.78
CA LEU A 65 -11.35 5.51 -5.35
C LEU A 65 -10.75 6.54 -4.39
N TRP A 66 -11.58 7.27 -3.64
CA TRP A 66 -11.13 8.19 -2.61
C TRP A 66 -10.29 7.49 -1.52
N ASN A 67 -10.72 6.32 -1.06
CA ASN A 67 -9.94 5.52 -0.10
C ASN A 67 -8.58 5.08 -0.67
N VAL A 68 -8.53 4.79 -1.97
CA VAL A 68 -7.29 4.45 -2.67
C VAL A 68 -6.36 5.66 -2.78
N ILE A 69 -6.89 6.83 -3.18
CA ILE A 69 -6.14 8.10 -3.23
C ILE A 69 -5.52 8.38 -1.87
N HIS A 70 -6.30 8.29 -0.79
CA HIS A 70 -5.79 8.55 0.54
C HIS A 70 -4.69 7.56 0.97
N SER A 71 -4.83 6.28 0.60
CA SER A 71 -3.78 5.28 0.85
C SER A 71 -2.48 5.62 0.10
N MET A 72 -2.58 6.21 -1.08
CA MET A 72 -1.43 6.63 -1.89
C MET A 72 -0.77 7.89 -1.31
N GLU A 73 -1.56 8.88 -0.86
CA GLU A 73 -1.05 10.06 -0.15
C GLU A 73 -0.25 9.65 1.10
N MET A 74 -0.79 8.72 1.88
CA MET A 74 -0.14 8.17 3.08
C MET A 74 1.15 7.41 2.73
N ALA A 75 1.14 6.61 1.65
CA ALA A 75 2.33 5.93 1.17
C ALA A 75 3.40 6.93 0.73
N ARG A 76 3.01 8.01 0.04
CA ARG A 76 3.94 9.05 -0.42
C ARG A 76 4.54 9.80 0.75
N ALA A 77 3.71 10.20 1.73
CA ALA A 77 4.18 10.85 2.94
C ALA A 77 5.18 9.98 3.72
N LEU A 78 4.94 8.67 3.80
CA LEU A 78 5.87 7.73 4.41
C LEU A 78 7.20 7.66 3.64
N VAL A 79 7.17 7.59 2.31
CA VAL A 79 8.39 7.61 1.47
C VAL A 79 9.13 8.93 1.63
N ASP A 80 8.44 10.07 1.57
CA ASP A 80 9.01 11.41 1.76
C ASP A 80 9.67 11.55 3.14
N SER A 81 9.10 10.92 4.17
CA SER A 81 9.71 10.91 5.51
C SER A 81 11.03 10.15 5.58
N LEU A 82 11.20 9.11 4.75
CA LEU A 82 12.46 8.34 4.64
C LEU A 82 13.53 9.05 3.81
N LEU A 83 13.14 10.08 3.05
CA LEU A 83 14.02 10.92 2.23
C LEU A 83 14.46 12.19 2.95
N THR A 84 13.86 12.50 4.11
CA THR A 84 14.25 13.64 4.95
C THR A 84 15.49 13.22 5.75
N ASP A 85 16.62 13.92 5.55
CA ASP A 85 17.91 13.59 6.19
C ASP A 85 17.90 13.69 7.72
#